data_AF-A0A871RBZ9-F1
#
_entry.id   AF-A0A871RBZ9-F1
#
_cell.length_a   1.000
_cell.length_b   1.000
_cell.length_c   1.000
_cell.angle_alpha   90.00
_cell.angle_beta   90.00
_cell.angle_gamma   90.00
#
_symmetry.space_group_name_H-M   'P 1'
#
loop_
_entity.id
_entity.type
_entity.pdbx_description
1 polymer ?
#
loop_
_entity_poly.entity_id
_entity_poly.type
_entity_poly.pdbx_seq_one_letter_code
_entity_poly.pdbx_strand_id
1 'polypeptide(L)'
;MDSNALINIHRCLILLDTKVSVLQCDSEETRLDELTTRLINGQYAKVIESDVFANQVFQNEKIQNLITKFISNERCDQADLYTLITGITQLIISNISDINLDASIQQTYCLSLAVLFLQIFVQLNFTGPTLPLLSLKDKLGFIGTLSSKITSDEKYAAQFQRNMLKLLSIEGQQPYNLVDSPLFLALAYLARGSSFLLSPEAAQMNSEEFVQLSCSTSNIISSNCILLASISWWRERALQILQSLYSDYSASLTVICYSLLSKERILPIIDGIGASSIGQALLLTRQLELAKCSLAGNSELKTMESLSRAGDISGIELVLTGCKAKRTKYQHKSIAALTVLAKSKESLLRFQTNDSNLSPQDVKLNDDTFLEKPVFDELGDDEIFKQKGETLKYDDLNDIKRIKIDYTDFSDESSVDFSRKLLPTAKHKADIPNDLNALDPNAQPALAGLDYAQLLSRMEAIKKNTPKGNALVDEELIALVQRVLFSPECSVNWLLFSRALWYRSLLEASKRATVERGVLQLYSLVEELGITSDKTARLFPKSDEMFAFLRSF
;
A
#
# COMPACT_ATOMS: atom_id res chain seq x y z
N MET A 1 -6.31 -31.69 -7.46
CA MET A 1 -6.25 -30.59 -8.45
C MET A 1 -7.22 -29.56 -7.95
N ASP A 2 -6.74 -28.33 -7.70
CA ASP A 2 -7.61 -27.25 -7.23
C ASP A 2 -8.64 -26.92 -8.32
N SER A 3 -9.92 -26.74 -7.95
CA SER A 3 -10.97 -26.37 -8.90
C SER A 3 -10.65 -25.00 -9.51
N ASN A 4 -10.94 -24.79 -10.80
CA ASN A 4 -10.75 -23.48 -11.46
C ASN A 4 -11.43 -22.33 -10.67
N ALA A 5 -12.50 -22.66 -9.95
CA ALA A 5 -13.18 -21.78 -9.03
C ALA A 5 -12.31 -21.28 -7.88
N LEU A 6 -11.70 -22.21 -7.15
CA LEU A 6 -10.82 -21.87 -6.04
C LEU A 6 -9.62 -21.03 -6.50
N ILE A 7 -9.09 -21.31 -7.69
CA ILE A 7 -8.02 -20.52 -8.30
C ILE A 7 -8.47 -19.06 -8.48
N ASN A 8 -9.65 -18.85 -9.06
CA ASN A 8 -10.18 -17.51 -9.28
C ASN A 8 -10.46 -16.79 -7.97
N ILE A 9 -10.97 -17.48 -6.94
CA ILE A 9 -11.18 -16.91 -5.59
C ILE A 9 -9.85 -16.40 -5.02
N HIS A 10 -8.77 -17.19 -5.08
CA HIS A 10 -7.46 -16.75 -4.60
C HIS A 10 -6.90 -15.57 -5.40
N ARG A 11 -7.13 -15.52 -6.72
CA ARG A 11 -6.73 -14.37 -7.56
C ARG A 11 -7.53 -13.12 -7.20
N CYS A 12 -8.84 -13.24 -6.98
CA CYS A 12 -9.70 -12.16 -6.50
C CYS A 12 -9.21 -11.62 -5.16
N LEU A 13 -8.91 -12.51 -4.21
CA LEU A 13 -8.36 -12.13 -2.91
C LEU A 13 -7.04 -11.35 -3.06
N ILE A 14 -6.11 -11.83 -3.87
CA ILE A 14 -4.80 -11.17 -4.02
C ILE A 14 -4.94 -9.80 -4.68
N LEU A 15 -5.72 -9.69 -5.76
CA LEU A 15 -5.93 -8.43 -6.47
C LEU A 15 -6.88 -7.48 -5.75
N LEU A 16 -7.66 -7.99 -4.79
CA LEU A 16 -8.77 -7.28 -4.16
C LEU A 16 -9.73 -6.68 -5.22
N ASP A 17 -10.02 -7.47 -6.25
CA ASP A 17 -10.90 -7.08 -7.36
C ASP A 17 -11.96 -8.15 -7.57
N THR A 18 -13.23 -7.74 -7.49
CA THR A 18 -14.41 -8.60 -7.64
C THR A 18 -14.69 -8.94 -9.10
N LYS A 19 -14.16 -8.18 -10.08
CA LYS A 19 -14.35 -8.46 -11.53
C LYS A 19 -13.57 -9.67 -12.03
N VAL A 20 -12.68 -10.20 -11.20
CA VAL A 20 -11.93 -11.44 -11.48
C VAL A 20 -12.81 -12.68 -11.24
N SER A 21 -13.96 -12.54 -10.57
CA SER A 21 -14.90 -13.65 -10.37
C SER A 21 -15.61 -14.00 -11.69
N VAL A 22 -15.22 -15.14 -12.25
CA VAL A 22 -15.97 -15.79 -13.33
C VAL A 22 -16.30 -17.17 -12.82
N LEU A 23 -17.45 -17.29 -12.15
CA LEU A 23 -18.00 -18.61 -11.83
C LEU A 23 -19.50 -18.71 -12.07
N GLN A 24 -19.82 -19.79 -12.76
CA GLN A 24 -21.12 -20.43 -12.86
C GLN A 24 -20.95 -21.86 -12.32
N CYS A 25 -20.87 -22.10 -10.99
CA CYS A 25 -21.11 -23.44 -10.39
C CYS A 25 -21.06 -23.52 -8.85
N ASP A 26 -21.71 -24.58 -8.32
CA ASP A 26 -21.74 -25.21 -6.97
C ASP A 26 -22.01 -24.36 -5.71
N SER A 27 -22.89 -24.84 -4.81
CA SER A 27 -23.45 -24.04 -3.71
C SER A 27 -22.44 -23.56 -2.67
N GLU A 28 -21.40 -24.35 -2.34
CA GLU A 28 -20.41 -23.98 -1.32
C GLU A 28 -19.27 -23.09 -1.85
N GLU A 29 -18.79 -23.33 -3.07
CA GLU A 29 -17.85 -22.41 -3.73
C GLU A 29 -18.52 -21.05 -4.00
N THR A 30 -19.83 -21.06 -4.30
CA THR A 30 -20.64 -19.84 -4.38
C THR A 30 -20.69 -19.08 -3.05
N ARG A 31 -20.82 -19.77 -1.90
CA ARG A 31 -20.78 -19.12 -0.59
C ARG A 31 -19.41 -18.52 -0.28
N LEU A 32 -18.33 -19.20 -0.64
CA LEU A 32 -16.97 -18.70 -0.46
C LEU A 32 -16.68 -17.51 -1.39
N ASP A 33 -17.18 -17.53 -2.62
CA ASP A 33 -17.10 -16.41 -3.56
C ASP A 33 -17.91 -15.19 -3.07
N GLU A 34 -19.11 -15.42 -2.53
CA GLU A 34 -19.91 -14.36 -1.90
C GLU A 34 -19.19 -13.77 -0.68
N LEU A 35 -18.61 -14.61 0.17
CA LEU A 35 -17.81 -14.18 1.33
C LEU A 35 -16.60 -13.36 0.87
N THR A 36 -15.89 -13.83 -0.15
CA THR A 36 -14.73 -13.15 -0.75
C THR A 36 -15.13 -11.79 -1.32
N THR A 37 -16.26 -11.72 -2.02
CA THR A 37 -16.82 -10.48 -2.56
C THR A 37 -17.17 -9.49 -1.45
N ARG A 38 -17.83 -9.96 -0.38
CA ARG A 38 -18.14 -9.13 0.81
C ARG A 38 -16.88 -8.62 1.49
N LEU A 39 -15.85 -9.46 1.59
CA LEU A 39 -14.54 -9.10 2.16
C LEU A 39 -13.85 -8.02 1.34
N ILE A 40 -13.76 -8.20 0.02
CA ILE A 40 -13.14 -7.22 -0.90
C ILE A 40 -13.88 -5.88 -0.84
N ASN A 41 -15.21 -5.89 -0.77
CA ASN A 41 -16.04 -4.70 -0.68
C ASN A 41 -16.05 -4.02 0.71
N GLY A 42 -15.23 -4.48 1.66
CA GLY A 42 -15.13 -3.86 3.00
C GLY A 42 -16.31 -4.15 3.92
N GLN A 43 -17.20 -5.11 3.59
CA GLN A 43 -18.40 -5.42 4.38
C GLN A 43 -18.07 -6.37 5.54
N TYR A 44 -17.13 -5.96 6.41
CA TYR A 44 -16.55 -6.83 7.44
C TYR A 44 -17.58 -7.39 8.42
N ALA A 45 -18.58 -6.60 8.84
CA ALA A 45 -19.63 -7.08 9.74
C ALA A 45 -20.40 -8.27 9.14
N LYS A 46 -20.75 -8.23 7.86
CA LYS A 46 -21.45 -9.33 7.17
C LYS A 46 -20.57 -10.57 6.97
N VAL A 47 -19.25 -10.40 6.91
CA VAL A 47 -18.30 -11.52 6.88
C VAL A 47 -18.27 -12.20 8.25
N ILE A 48 -18.17 -11.41 9.33
CA ILE A 48 -18.19 -11.89 10.72
C ILE A 48 -19.50 -12.63 11.03
N GLU A 49 -20.63 -12.13 10.51
CA GLU A 49 -21.97 -12.72 10.66
C GLU A 49 -22.24 -13.96 9.80
N SER A 50 -21.32 -14.32 8.89
CA SER A 50 -21.52 -15.53 8.07
C SER A 50 -21.65 -16.78 8.95
N ASP A 51 -22.52 -17.71 8.57
CA ASP A 51 -22.82 -18.91 9.37
C ASP A 51 -21.57 -19.70 9.78
N VAL A 52 -20.56 -19.74 8.90
CA VAL A 52 -19.29 -20.40 9.17
C VAL A 52 -18.50 -19.66 10.26
N PHE A 53 -18.30 -18.35 10.13
CA PHE A 53 -17.48 -17.60 11.09
C PHE A 53 -18.19 -17.27 12.40
N ALA A 54 -19.49 -16.95 12.36
CA ALA A 54 -20.27 -16.68 13.54
C ALA A 54 -20.23 -17.87 14.51
N ASN A 55 -20.54 -19.07 14.02
CA ASN A 55 -20.63 -20.27 14.85
C ASN A 55 -19.25 -20.85 15.22
N GLN A 56 -18.31 -20.91 14.27
CA GLN A 56 -17.03 -21.59 14.47
C GLN A 56 -15.97 -20.72 15.13
N VAL A 57 -16.09 -19.39 15.03
CA VAL A 57 -15.04 -18.45 15.47
C VAL A 57 -15.57 -17.47 16.51
N PHE A 58 -16.50 -16.60 16.14
CA PHE A 58 -16.83 -15.44 16.99
C PHE A 58 -17.70 -15.80 18.21
N GLN A 59 -18.72 -16.63 18.03
CA GLN A 59 -19.65 -17.06 19.09
C GLN A 59 -19.29 -18.42 19.70
N ASN A 60 -18.12 -18.98 19.36
CA ASN A 60 -17.72 -20.29 19.83
C ASN A 60 -17.43 -20.32 21.33
N GLU A 61 -18.11 -21.20 22.08
CA GLU A 61 -17.99 -21.28 23.53
C GLU A 61 -16.58 -21.60 24.02
N LYS A 62 -15.81 -22.43 23.30
CA LYS A 62 -14.44 -22.79 23.72
C LYS A 62 -13.51 -21.57 23.69
N ILE A 63 -13.63 -20.74 22.65
CA ILE A 63 -12.85 -19.52 22.48
C ILE A 63 -13.28 -18.47 23.53
N GLN A 64 -14.58 -18.33 23.77
CA GLN A 64 -15.11 -17.45 24.82
C GLN A 64 -14.63 -17.85 26.22
N ASN A 65 -14.62 -19.16 26.51
CA ASN A 65 -14.11 -19.70 27.77
C ASN A 65 -12.61 -19.46 27.96
N LEU A 66 -11.83 -19.51 26.87
CA LEU A 66 -10.40 -19.19 26.91
C LEU A 66 -10.19 -17.72 27.28
N ILE A 67 -10.95 -16.80 26.67
CA ILE A 67 -10.83 -15.37 26.92
C ILE A 67 -11.35 -14.96 28.30
N THR A 68 -12.45 -15.53 28.76
CA THR A 68 -12.95 -15.26 30.12
C THR A 68 -11.97 -15.74 31.19
N LYS A 69 -11.33 -16.90 30.99
CA LYS A 69 -10.22 -17.36 31.86
C LYS A 69 -9.04 -16.40 31.84
N PHE A 70 -8.63 -15.93 30.66
CA PHE A 70 -7.54 -14.97 30.53
C PHE A 70 -7.85 -13.64 31.24
N ILE A 71 -9.06 -13.11 31.06
CA ILE A 71 -9.51 -11.86 31.71
C ILE A 71 -9.53 -12.02 33.24
N SER A 72 -9.89 -13.19 33.75
CA SER A 72 -9.97 -13.45 35.20
C SER A 72 -8.63 -13.41 35.94
N ASN A 73 -7.51 -13.59 35.23
CA ASN A 73 -6.18 -13.61 35.84
C ASN A 73 -5.64 -12.22 36.21
N GLU A 74 -6.30 -11.14 35.75
CA GLU A 74 -5.96 -9.70 35.89
C GLU A 74 -4.57 -9.25 35.39
N ARG A 75 -3.57 -10.14 35.43
CA ARG A 75 -2.25 -9.98 34.85
C ARG A 75 -2.29 -10.31 33.36
N CYS A 76 -1.58 -9.51 32.59
CA CYS A 76 -1.50 -9.66 31.14
C CYS A 76 -0.03 -9.55 30.75
N ASP A 77 0.77 -10.61 30.93
CA ASP A 77 2.17 -10.62 30.51
C ASP A 77 2.34 -11.02 29.04
N GLN A 78 3.53 -10.80 28.47
CA GLN A 78 3.80 -11.12 27.06
C GLN A 78 3.64 -12.62 26.75
N ALA A 79 4.07 -13.50 27.67
CA ALA A 79 3.91 -14.94 27.52
C ALA A 79 2.44 -15.37 27.57
N ASP A 80 1.64 -14.75 28.45
CA ASP A 80 0.21 -15.03 28.54
C ASP A 80 -0.52 -14.59 27.26
N LEU A 81 -0.14 -13.45 26.67
CA LEU A 81 -0.68 -13.01 25.39
C LEU A 81 -0.29 -13.94 24.24
N TYR A 82 0.94 -14.43 24.21
CA TYR A 82 1.37 -15.41 23.23
C TYR A 82 0.57 -16.71 23.33
N THR A 83 0.38 -17.24 24.55
CA THR A 83 -0.44 -18.45 24.78
C THR A 83 -1.91 -18.22 24.44
N LEU A 84 -2.45 -17.02 24.71
CA LEU A 84 -3.80 -16.62 24.31
C LEU A 84 -3.95 -16.66 22.79
N ILE A 85 -3.08 -15.96 22.04
CA ILE A 85 -3.16 -15.84 20.58
C ILE A 85 -2.96 -17.19 19.90
N THR A 86 -1.97 -17.97 20.37
CA THR A 86 -1.73 -19.32 19.83
C THR A 86 -2.87 -20.28 20.15
N GLY A 87 -3.45 -20.21 21.35
CA GLY A 87 -4.63 -20.98 21.74
C GLY A 87 -5.87 -20.63 20.92
N ILE A 88 -6.15 -19.35 20.71
CA ILE A 88 -7.23 -18.88 19.82
C ILE A 88 -6.99 -19.39 18.39
N THR A 89 -5.76 -19.25 17.89
CA THR A 89 -5.38 -19.68 16.54
C THR A 89 -5.60 -21.18 16.34
N GLN A 90 -5.15 -22.00 17.30
CA GLN A 90 -5.33 -23.46 17.26
C GLN A 90 -6.80 -23.86 17.31
N LEU A 91 -7.61 -23.23 18.16
CA LEU A 91 -9.05 -23.50 18.25
C LEU A 91 -9.79 -23.12 16.97
N ILE A 92 -9.48 -21.98 16.37
CA ILE A 92 -10.08 -21.57 15.09
C ILE A 92 -9.77 -22.60 14.00
N ILE A 93 -8.50 -23.02 13.92
CA ILE A 93 -8.06 -24.02 12.96
C ILE A 93 -8.78 -25.36 13.19
N SER A 94 -8.92 -25.82 14.44
CA SER A 94 -9.62 -27.07 14.75
C SER A 94 -11.10 -26.99 14.41
N ASN A 95 -11.75 -25.89 14.78
CA ASN A 95 -13.19 -25.71 14.55
C ASN A 95 -13.52 -25.68 13.05
N ILE A 96 -12.68 -25.04 12.23
CA ILE A 96 -12.85 -25.02 10.78
C ILE A 96 -12.52 -26.38 10.14
N SER A 97 -11.54 -27.12 10.67
CA SER A 97 -11.22 -28.47 10.18
C SER A 97 -12.30 -29.51 10.52
N ASP A 98 -13.10 -29.27 11.56
CA ASP A 98 -14.20 -30.15 11.96
C ASP A 98 -15.43 -30.01 11.02
N ILE A 99 -15.48 -28.99 10.17
CA ILE A 99 -16.55 -28.81 9.18
C ILE A 99 -16.38 -29.87 8.07
N ASN A 100 -17.46 -30.56 7.70
CA ASN A 100 -17.46 -31.58 6.65
C ASN A 100 -17.31 -30.98 5.23
N LEU A 101 -16.12 -30.46 4.92
CA LEU A 101 -15.73 -29.81 3.67
C LEU A 101 -14.34 -30.30 3.23
N ASP A 102 -13.99 -30.07 1.97
CA ASP A 102 -12.65 -30.36 1.46
C ASP A 102 -11.57 -29.54 2.19
N ALA A 103 -10.42 -30.17 2.43
CA ALA A 103 -9.31 -29.56 3.15
C ALA A 103 -8.80 -28.24 2.53
N SER A 104 -8.88 -28.09 1.20
CA SER A 104 -8.52 -26.86 0.49
C SER A 104 -9.49 -25.72 0.78
N ILE A 105 -10.80 -26.01 0.81
CA ILE A 105 -11.86 -25.05 1.13
C ILE A 105 -11.75 -24.62 2.60
N GLN A 106 -11.58 -25.58 3.52
CA GLN A 106 -11.35 -25.31 4.94
C GLN A 106 -10.18 -24.36 5.17
N GLN A 107 -9.05 -24.60 4.50
CA GLN A 107 -7.89 -23.73 4.63
C GLN A 107 -8.09 -22.36 3.97
N THR A 108 -8.93 -22.27 2.94
CA THR A 108 -9.31 -20.99 2.33
C THR A 108 -10.21 -20.16 3.24
N TYR A 109 -11.08 -20.79 4.04
CA TYR A 109 -11.79 -20.10 5.13
C TYR A 109 -10.82 -19.54 6.18
N CYS A 110 -9.83 -20.33 6.61
CA CYS A 110 -8.79 -19.85 7.53
C CYS A 110 -8.00 -18.67 6.96
N LEU A 111 -7.63 -18.74 5.67
CA LEU A 111 -6.96 -17.64 4.99
C LEU A 111 -7.86 -16.40 4.91
N SER A 112 -9.14 -16.56 4.53
CA SER A 112 -10.09 -15.45 4.44
C SER A 112 -10.29 -14.74 5.78
N LEU A 113 -10.28 -15.50 6.89
CA LEU A 113 -10.33 -14.94 8.23
C LEU A 113 -9.05 -14.16 8.58
N ALA A 114 -7.88 -14.66 8.21
CA ALA A 114 -6.62 -13.95 8.39
C ALA A 114 -6.58 -12.64 7.57
N VAL A 115 -7.09 -12.68 6.33
CA VAL A 115 -7.26 -11.48 5.48
C VAL A 115 -8.22 -10.48 6.12
N LEU A 116 -9.34 -10.94 6.66
CA LEU A 116 -10.29 -10.09 7.40
C LEU A 116 -9.61 -9.37 8.55
N PHE A 117 -8.86 -10.07 9.41
CA PHE A 117 -8.15 -9.44 10.53
C PHE A 117 -7.11 -8.43 10.05
N LEU A 118 -6.37 -8.75 8.98
CA LEU A 118 -5.40 -7.82 8.41
C LEU A 118 -6.07 -6.56 7.85
N GLN A 119 -7.17 -6.73 7.11
CA GLN A 119 -7.90 -5.62 6.52
C GLN A 119 -8.55 -4.72 7.58
N ILE A 120 -9.12 -5.30 8.64
CA ILE A 120 -9.61 -4.54 9.80
C ILE A 120 -8.47 -3.72 10.42
N PHE A 121 -7.29 -4.33 10.62
CA PHE A 121 -6.12 -3.62 11.15
C PHE A 121 -5.68 -2.47 10.24
N VAL A 122 -5.61 -2.71 8.93
CA VAL A 122 -5.25 -1.71 7.93
C VAL A 122 -6.25 -0.57 7.89
N GLN A 123 -7.54 -0.88 8.02
CA GLN A 123 -8.58 0.14 8.05
C GLN A 123 -8.49 1.03 9.28
N LEU A 124 -8.25 0.46 10.46
CA LEU A 124 -8.11 1.21 11.70
C LEU A 124 -6.87 2.13 11.71
N ASN A 125 -5.78 1.73 11.04
CA ASN A 125 -4.48 2.41 11.19
C ASN A 125 -4.00 3.19 9.96
N PHE A 126 -4.45 2.87 8.73
CA PHE A 126 -3.88 3.41 7.50
C PHE A 126 -4.91 4.01 6.54
N THR A 127 -6.05 3.36 6.32
CA THR A 127 -7.00 3.80 5.29
C THR A 127 -8.17 4.58 5.85
N GLY A 128 -8.56 4.31 7.10
CA GLY A 128 -9.81 4.80 7.65
C GLY A 128 -11.03 4.33 6.83
N PRO A 129 -12.23 4.85 7.15
CA PRO A 129 -12.57 5.54 8.40
C PRO A 129 -12.59 4.59 9.61
N THR A 130 -12.66 5.13 10.82
CA THR A 130 -12.67 4.36 12.07
C THR A 130 -13.87 3.41 12.15
N LEU A 131 -13.62 2.18 12.60
CA LEU A 131 -14.65 1.16 12.70
C LEU A 131 -15.38 1.25 14.05
N PRO A 132 -16.72 1.21 14.08
CA PRO A 132 -17.48 1.27 15.33
C PRO A 132 -17.47 -0.07 16.07
N LEU A 133 -16.28 -0.57 16.45
CA LEU A 133 -16.09 -1.89 17.09
C LEU A 133 -16.92 -2.03 18.38
N LEU A 134 -17.06 -0.97 19.16
CA LEU A 134 -17.84 -0.95 20.40
C LEU A 134 -19.34 -1.17 20.16
N SER A 135 -19.88 -0.59 19.10
CA SER A 135 -21.29 -0.73 18.72
C SER A 135 -21.64 -2.14 18.25
N LEU A 136 -20.62 -2.91 17.83
CA LEU A 136 -20.75 -4.28 17.32
C LEU A 136 -20.32 -5.33 18.35
N LYS A 137 -20.22 -4.97 19.63
CA LYS A 137 -19.73 -5.86 20.70
C LYS A 137 -20.38 -7.24 20.68
N ASP A 138 -21.71 -7.30 20.53
CA ASP A 138 -22.47 -8.55 20.55
C ASP A 138 -22.17 -9.44 19.35
N LYS A 139 -21.82 -8.82 18.20
CA LYS A 139 -21.50 -9.52 16.94
C LYS A 139 -20.03 -9.96 16.88
N LEU A 140 -19.13 -9.18 17.49
CA LEU A 140 -17.69 -9.48 17.56
C LEU A 140 -17.35 -10.61 18.52
N GLY A 141 -18.34 -11.12 19.27
CA GLY A 141 -18.20 -12.30 20.11
C GLY A 141 -17.01 -12.17 21.06
N PHE A 142 -16.01 -13.04 20.90
CA PHE A 142 -14.87 -13.09 21.83
C PHE A 142 -14.04 -11.80 21.83
N ILE A 143 -13.97 -11.12 20.68
CA ILE A 143 -13.31 -9.82 20.54
C ILE A 143 -14.10 -8.75 21.29
N GLY A 144 -15.44 -8.82 21.24
CA GLY A 144 -16.32 -7.92 22.00
C GLY A 144 -16.15 -8.08 23.51
N THR A 145 -16.02 -9.32 24.00
CA THR A 145 -15.73 -9.60 25.42
C THR A 145 -14.41 -8.95 25.85
N LEU A 146 -13.33 -9.17 25.08
CA LEU A 146 -12.02 -8.61 25.37
C LEU A 146 -12.00 -7.08 25.29
N SER A 147 -12.58 -6.51 24.22
CA SER A 147 -12.70 -5.05 24.03
C SER A 147 -13.44 -4.39 25.18
N SER A 148 -14.48 -5.03 25.74
CA SER A 148 -15.20 -4.47 26.88
C SER A 148 -14.39 -4.42 28.16
N LYS A 149 -13.54 -5.42 28.42
CA LYS A 149 -12.61 -5.39 29.55
C LYS A 149 -11.58 -4.28 29.37
N ILE A 150 -11.00 -4.17 28.17
CA ILE A 150 -10.04 -3.11 27.82
C ILE A 150 -10.67 -1.72 28.00
N THR A 151 -11.93 -1.53 27.60
CA THR A 151 -12.61 -0.24 27.72
C THR A 151 -12.97 0.10 29.17
N SER A 152 -13.26 -0.91 30.00
CA SER A 152 -13.67 -0.72 31.40
C SER A 152 -12.51 -0.37 32.35
N ASP A 153 -11.29 -0.78 32.03
CA ASP A 153 -10.14 -0.70 32.93
C ASP A 153 -8.92 -0.13 32.21
N GLU A 154 -8.66 1.16 32.44
CA GLU A 154 -7.56 1.89 31.80
C GLU A 154 -6.18 1.28 32.12
N LYS A 155 -5.99 0.73 33.32
CA LYS A 155 -4.70 0.11 33.70
C LYS A 155 -4.49 -1.18 32.93
N TYR A 156 -5.53 -2.00 32.85
CA TYR A 156 -5.51 -3.22 32.05
C TYR A 156 -5.30 -2.89 30.56
N ALA A 157 -5.96 -1.87 30.03
CA ALA A 157 -5.80 -1.41 28.65
C ALA A 157 -4.34 -1.04 28.35
N ALA A 158 -3.72 -0.23 29.21
CA ALA A 158 -2.33 0.19 29.05
C ALA A 158 -1.36 -1.01 29.13
N GLN A 159 -1.60 -1.96 30.05
CA GLN A 159 -0.79 -3.18 30.15
C GLN A 159 -0.95 -4.07 28.91
N PHE A 160 -2.19 -4.28 28.47
CA PHE A 160 -2.52 -5.08 27.28
C PHE A 160 -1.84 -4.49 26.04
N GLN A 161 -2.00 -3.19 25.79
CA GLN A 161 -1.38 -2.51 24.65
C GLN A 161 0.15 -2.61 24.70
N ARG A 162 0.75 -2.32 25.86
CA ARG A 162 2.22 -2.38 26.01
C ARG A 162 2.76 -3.78 25.74
N ASN A 163 2.11 -4.83 26.25
CA ASN A 163 2.62 -6.19 26.10
C ASN A 163 2.27 -6.80 24.73
N MET A 164 1.19 -6.36 24.08
CA MET A 164 0.93 -6.66 22.66
C MET A 164 1.99 -6.05 21.74
N LEU A 165 2.40 -4.81 21.98
CA LEU A 165 3.47 -4.18 21.21
C LEU A 165 4.82 -4.88 21.42
N LYS A 166 5.11 -5.37 22.63
CA LYS A 166 6.29 -6.22 22.88
C LYS A 166 6.20 -7.56 22.16
N LEU A 167 5.01 -8.18 22.12
CA LEU A 167 4.81 -9.43 21.39
C LEU A 167 5.08 -9.27 19.89
N LEU A 168 4.69 -8.13 19.33
CA LEU A 168 4.93 -7.78 17.93
C LEU A 168 6.35 -7.22 17.70
N SER A 169 7.22 -7.14 18.72
CA SER A 169 8.57 -6.62 18.54
C SER A 169 9.50 -7.70 17.97
N ILE A 170 10.29 -7.33 16.96
CA ILE A 170 11.25 -8.23 16.30
C ILE A 170 12.62 -7.54 16.34
N GLU A 171 13.68 -8.29 16.68
CA GLU A 171 15.06 -7.78 16.73
C GLU A 171 15.22 -6.53 17.63
N GLY A 172 14.40 -6.41 18.68
CA GLY A 172 14.42 -5.28 19.60
C GLY A 172 13.70 -4.01 19.08
N GLN A 173 13.13 -4.05 17.88
CA GLN A 173 12.32 -2.95 17.34
C GLN A 173 10.86 -3.10 17.79
N GLN A 174 10.32 -2.07 18.42
CA GLN A 174 8.93 -2.05 18.88
C GLN A 174 8.05 -1.32 17.85
N PRO A 175 6.82 -1.82 17.56
CA PRO A 175 5.87 -1.08 16.73
C PRO A 175 5.48 0.27 17.34
N TYR A 176 5.04 1.19 16.49
CA TYR A 176 4.54 2.50 16.88
C TYR A 176 3.51 2.42 18.01
N ASN A 177 3.67 3.26 19.03
CA ASN A 177 2.92 3.15 20.28
C ASN A 177 1.45 3.55 20.17
N LEU A 178 1.07 4.37 19.18
CA LEU A 178 -0.32 4.80 18.97
C LEU A 178 -1.09 3.89 18.00
N VAL A 179 -0.57 2.70 17.69
CA VAL A 179 -1.31 1.71 16.87
C VAL A 179 -2.62 1.34 17.57
N ASP A 180 -3.72 1.44 16.81
CA ASP A 180 -5.03 1.01 17.27
C ASP A 180 -5.16 -0.51 17.08
N SER A 181 -5.60 -1.17 18.15
CA SER A 181 -5.98 -2.59 18.17
C SER A 181 -4.94 -3.56 17.56
N PRO A 182 -3.70 -3.63 18.10
CA PRO A 182 -2.62 -4.51 17.60
C PRO A 182 -2.97 -6.01 17.61
N LEU A 183 -4.04 -6.39 18.33
CA LEU A 183 -4.59 -7.75 18.32
C LEU A 183 -4.95 -8.23 16.92
N PHE A 184 -5.54 -7.37 16.08
CA PHE A 184 -5.94 -7.77 14.73
C PHE A 184 -4.73 -8.11 13.85
N LEU A 185 -3.62 -7.38 13.99
CA LEU A 185 -2.37 -7.73 13.30
C LEU A 185 -1.81 -9.05 13.82
N ALA A 186 -1.83 -9.28 15.14
CA ALA A 186 -1.38 -10.55 15.72
C ALA A 186 -2.23 -11.75 15.26
N LEU A 187 -3.56 -11.57 15.19
CA LEU A 187 -4.48 -12.58 14.67
C LEU A 187 -4.36 -12.75 13.15
N ALA A 188 -3.98 -11.74 12.38
CA ALA A 188 -3.73 -11.90 10.94
C ALA A 188 -2.64 -12.93 10.62
N TYR A 189 -1.74 -13.22 11.57
CA TYR A 189 -0.78 -14.32 11.46
C TYR A 189 -1.40 -15.73 11.62
N LEU A 190 -2.73 -15.83 11.72
CA LEU A 190 -3.51 -17.09 11.65
C LEU A 190 -3.31 -17.86 10.34
N ALA A 191 -2.97 -17.18 9.24
CA ALA A 191 -2.66 -17.81 7.97
C ALA A 191 -1.45 -18.75 8.18
N ARG A 192 -1.77 -20.03 8.43
CA ARG A 192 -0.89 -21.10 8.93
C ARG A 192 0.55 -20.96 8.44
N GLY A 193 1.49 -20.95 9.39
CA GLY A 193 2.92 -21.13 9.11
C GLY A 193 3.89 -20.43 10.06
N SER A 194 3.45 -19.48 10.90
CA SER A 194 4.39 -18.68 11.69
C SER A 194 3.88 -18.22 13.05
N SER A 195 3.36 -19.15 13.87
CA SER A 195 3.33 -18.91 15.32
C SER A 195 4.73 -18.57 15.86
N PHE A 196 5.77 -18.97 15.13
CA PHE A 196 7.17 -18.69 15.42
C PHE A 196 7.53 -17.19 15.38
N LEU A 197 6.92 -16.38 14.50
CA LEU A 197 7.26 -14.95 14.40
C LEU A 197 6.91 -14.16 15.67
N LEU A 198 5.87 -14.60 16.38
CA LEU A 198 5.41 -13.99 17.62
C LEU A 198 5.95 -14.71 18.86
N SER A 199 6.79 -15.73 18.66
CA SER A 199 7.25 -16.56 19.77
C SER A 199 8.28 -15.80 20.60
N PRO A 200 8.19 -15.83 21.94
CA PRO A 200 9.21 -15.22 22.79
C PRO A 200 10.60 -15.82 22.58
N GLU A 201 10.69 -17.07 22.08
CA GLU A 201 11.96 -17.72 21.75
C GLU A 201 12.65 -17.11 20.53
N ALA A 202 11.93 -16.40 19.65
CA ALA A 202 12.50 -15.75 18.47
C ALA A 202 13.60 -14.73 18.82
N ALA A 203 13.50 -14.09 20.00
CA ALA A 203 14.51 -13.14 20.47
C ALA A 203 15.88 -13.78 20.80
N GLN A 204 15.93 -15.11 20.95
CA GLN A 204 17.14 -15.85 21.31
C GLN A 204 17.85 -16.49 20.11
N MET A 205 17.26 -16.40 18.92
CA MET A 205 17.75 -17.08 17.73
C MET A 205 18.69 -16.23 16.89
N ASN A 206 19.54 -16.91 16.11
CA ASN A 206 20.33 -16.25 15.07
C ASN A 206 19.41 -15.75 13.95
N SER A 207 19.79 -14.66 13.28
CA SER A 207 18.99 -14.08 12.18
C SER A 207 18.73 -15.07 11.03
N GLU A 208 19.71 -15.87 10.65
CA GLU A 208 19.56 -16.87 9.59
C GLU A 208 18.56 -17.98 9.96
N GLU A 209 18.64 -18.48 11.20
CA GLU A 209 17.73 -19.50 11.72
C GLU A 209 16.29 -18.94 11.83
N PHE A 210 16.17 -17.72 12.32
CA PHE A 210 14.90 -16.99 12.39
C PHE A 210 14.26 -16.85 11.00
N VAL A 211 15.03 -16.49 9.98
CA VAL A 211 14.55 -16.38 8.60
C VAL A 211 14.13 -17.75 8.06
N GLN A 212 14.92 -18.81 8.28
CA GLN A 212 14.60 -20.16 7.77
C GLN A 212 13.33 -20.73 8.40
N LEU A 213 13.20 -20.66 9.73
CA LEU A 213 12.02 -21.11 10.45
C LEU A 213 10.79 -20.29 10.07
N SER A 214 10.97 -18.98 9.93
CA SER A 214 9.90 -18.11 9.44
C SER A 214 9.51 -18.51 8.02
N CYS A 215 10.41 -18.77 7.10
CA CYS A 215 10.05 -19.12 5.72
C CYS A 215 9.49 -20.54 5.57
N SER A 216 9.62 -21.39 6.59
CA SER A 216 9.22 -22.79 6.57
C SER A 216 7.70 -22.92 6.58
N THR A 217 7.16 -23.59 5.57
CA THR A 217 5.73 -23.93 5.44
C THR A 217 5.54 -25.44 5.61
N SER A 218 6.28 -26.04 6.55
CA SER A 218 6.49 -27.49 6.70
C SER A 218 5.22 -28.32 6.93
N ASN A 219 4.09 -27.69 7.25
CA ASN A 219 2.80 -28.36 7.50
C ASN A 219 1.74 -28.10 6.42
N ILE A 220 2.09 -27.46 5.30
CA ILE A 220 1.14 -27.17 4.22
C ILE A 220 1.28 -28.23 3.12
N ILE A 221 0.13 -28.81 2.75
CA ILE A 221 -0.10 -29.76 1.65
C ILE A 221 0.76 -29.40 0.43
N SER A 222 1.36 -30.41 -0.21
CA SER A 222 2.21 -30.40 -1.43
C SER A 222 2.72 -29.04 -1.92
N SER A 223 4.04 -28.89 -2.05
CA SER A 223 4.81 -27.68 -2.43
C SER A 223 4.30 -26.85 -3.63
N ASN A 224 3.38 -27.38 -4.46
CA ASN A 224 2.83 -26.75 -5.66
C ASN A 224 1.31 -26.50 -5.53
N CYS A 225 0.85 -25.93 -4.41
CA CYS A 225 -0.56 -25.62 -4.19
C CYS A 225 -0.82 -24.10 -4.26
N ILE A 226 -1.91 -23.70 -4.92
CA ILE A 226 -2.30 -22.30 -5.11
C ILE A 226 -2.58 -21.62 -3.76
N LEU A 227 -3.12 -22.38 -2.82
CA LEU A 227 -3.34 -21.94 -1.46
C LEU A 227 -2.03 -21.56 -0.76
N LEU A 228 -0.96 -22.36 -0.90
CA LEU A 228 0.35 -22.05 -0.32
C LEU A 228 0.92 -20.73 -0.87
N ALA A 229 0.72 -20.51 -2.16
CA ALA A 229 1.10 -19.28 -2.83
C ALA A 229 0.29 -18.09 -2.30
N SER A 230 -1.02 -18.24 -2.09
CA SER A 230 -1.90 -17.20 -1.55
C SER A 230 -1.60 -16.89 -0.08
N ILE A 231 -1.32 -17.90 0.74
CA ILE A 231 -0.86 -17.74 2.13
C ILE A 231 0.47 -16.98 2.16
N SER A 232 1.44 -17.36 1.32
CA SER A 232 2.74 -16.69 1.26
C SER A 232 2.60 -15.20 0.91
N TRP A 233 1.71 -14.89 -0.03
CA TRP A 233 1.41 -13.53 -0.45
C TRP A 233 0.79 -12.68 0.68
N TRP A 234 -0.25 -13.19 1.33
CA TRP A 234 -0.92 -12.45 2.40
C TRP A 234 -0.07 -12.31 3.66
N ARG A 235 0.76 -13.32 3.92
CA ARG A 235 1.74 -13.25 5.00
C ARG A 235 2.80 -12.18 4.74
N GLU A 236 3.25 -12.06 3.50
CA GLU A 236 4.17 -11.01 3.11
C GLU A 236 3.55 -9.62 3.35
N ARG A 237 2.28 -9.42 2.98
CA ARG A 237 1.56 -8.17 3.26
C ARG A 237 1.49 -7.86 4.75
N ALA A 238 1.19 -8.85 5.59
CA ALA A 238 1.16 -8.69 7.04
C ALA A 238 2.54 -8.29 7.60
N LEU A 239 3.62 -8.90 7.09
CA LEU A 239 4.99 -8.56 7.47
C LEU A 239 5.42 -7.18 7.00
N GLN A 240 5.05 -6.77 5.78
CA GLN A 240 5.28 -5.41 5.31
C GLN A 240 4.58 -4.37 6.19
N ILE A 241 3.34 -4.65 6.61
CA ILE A 241 2.59 -3.78 7.51
C ILE A 241 3.32 -3.69 8.85
N LEU A 242 3.74 -4.82 9.41
CA LEU A 242 4.53 -4.82 10.65
C LEU A 242 5.83 -4.00 10.51
N GLN A 243 6.59 -4.19 9.42
CA GLN A 243 7.80 -3.42 9.16
C GLN A 243 7.52 -1.92 9.03
N SER A 244 6.37 -1.52 8.49
CA SER A 244 5.98 -0.11 8.40
C SER A 244 5.65 0.55 9.74
N LEU A 245 5.41 -0.25 10.79
CA LEU A 245 5.18 0.24 12.15
C LEU A 245 6.48 0.49 12.92
N TYR A 246 7.62 -0.01 12.42
CA TYR A 246 8.91 0.22 13.04
C TYR A 246 9.52 1.56 12.63
N SER A 247 10.35 2.12 13.52
CA SER A 247 11.06 3.36 13.26
C SER A 247 12.21 3.20 12.27
N ASP A 248 12.79 1.99 12.21
CA ASP A 248 13.93 1.65 11.37
C ASP A 248 13.62 0.39 10.55
N TYR A 249 14.49 0.04 9.60
CA TYR A 249 14.31 -1.15 8.78
C TYR A 249 14.77 -2.42 9.52
N SER A 250 14.15 -3.56 9.19
CA SER A 250 14.62 -4.89 9.59
C SER A 250 15.06 -5.65 8.35
N ALA A 251 16.33 -6.06 8.34
CA ALA A 251 16.90 -6.87 7.26
C ALA A 251 16.24 -8.25 7.21
N SER A 252 16.00 -8.87 8.36
CA SER A 252 15.36 -10.19 8.46
C SER A 252 13.95 -10.17 7.88
N LEU A 253 13.13 -9.17 8.24
CA LEU A 253 11.79 -9.01 7.66
C LEU A 253 11.83 -8.80 6.15
N THR A 254 12.78 -7.97 5.68
CA THR A 254 12.96 -7.73 4.24
C THR A 254 13.27 -9.04 3.51
N VAL A 255 14.23 -9.84 4.00
CA VAL A 255 14.60 -11.13 3.40
C VAL A 255 13.44 -12.12 3.42
N ILE A 256 12.68 -12.19 4.52
CA ILE A 256 11.50 -13.06 4.62
C ILE A 256 10.45 -12.66 3.56
N CYS A 257 10.14 -11.37 3.42
CA CYS A 257 9.19 -10.90 2.41
C CYS A 257 9.62 -11.29 0.98
N TYR A 258 10.91 -11.11 0.66
CA TYR A 258 11.47 -11.53 -0.63
C TYR A 258 11.37 -13.04 -0.88
N SER A 259 11.62 -13.84 0.16
CA SER A 259 11.53 -15.30 0.10
C SER A 259 10.08 -15.78 -0.10
N LEU A 260 9.11 -15.14 0.57
CA LEU A 260 7.69 -15.43 0.43
C LEU A 260 7.16 -15.08 -0.97
N LEU A 261 7.62 -13.98 -1.56
CA LEU A 261 7.27 -13.56 -2.92
C LEU A 261 8.21 -14.10 -4.02
N SER A 262 8.95 -15.17 -3.74
CA SER A 262 9.83 -15.79 -4.73
C SER A 262 9.05 -16.29 -5.96
N LYS A 263 9.72 -16.35 -7.11
CA LYS A 263 9.06 -16.76 -8.37
C LYS A 263 8.44 -18.15 -8.27
N GLU A 264 9.14 -19.08 -7.60
CA GLU A 264 8.72 -20.48 -7.45
C GLU A 264 7.44 -20.60 -6.62
N ARG A 265 7.32 -19.84 -5.52
CA ARG A 265 6.15 -19.89 -4.64
C ARG A 265 4.90 -19.33 -5.29
N ILE A 266 5.05 -18.37 -6.19
CA ILE A 266 3.92 -17.65 -6.80
C ILE A 266 3.46 -18.29 -8.11
N LEU A 267 4.34 -19.05 -8.77
CA LEU A 267 4.07 -19.68 -10.06
C LEU A 267 2.70 -20.38 -10.13
N PRO A 268 2.23 -21.14 -9.11
CA PRO A 268 0.91 -21.79 -9.18
C PRO A 268 -0.29 -20.85 -9.38
N ILE A 269 -0.22 -19.61 -8.89
CA ILE A 269 -1.32 -18.63 -9.05
C ILE A 269 -1.33 -18.05 -10.47
N ILE A 270 -0.15 -17.86 -11.06
CA ILE A 270 0.06 -17.19 -12.35
C ILE A 270 -0.07 -18.18 -13.51
N ASP A 271 0.28 -19.44 -13.28
CA ASP A 271 0.23 -20.50 -14.28
C ASP A 271 -1.19 -20.71 -14.84
N GLY A 272 -1.25 -21.11 -16.12
CA GLY A 272 -2.49 -21.41 -16.84
C GLY A 272 -3.24 -20.19 -17.40
N ILE A 273 -2.80 -18.96 -17.11
CA ILE A 273 -3.47 -17.73 -17.58
C ILE A 273 -2.97 -17.25 -18.96
N GLY A 274 -1.75 -17.64 -19.36
CA GLY A 274 -1.11 -17.11 -20.57
C GLY A 274 -0.91 -15.59 -20.51
N ALA A 275 -0.85 -14.92 -21.67
CA ALA A 275 -0.73 -13.46 -21.78
C ALA A 275 -2.07 -12.74 -21.53
N SER A 276 -2.83 -13.14 -20.50
CA SER A 276 -4.05 -12.44 -20.13
C SER A 276 -3.75 -11.21 -19.28
N SER A 277 -4.72 -10.31 -19.27
CA SER A 277 -4.68 -9.08 -18.52
C SER A 277 -4.64 -9.37 -16.99
N ILE A 278 -5.26 -10.45 -16.49
CA ILE A 278 -5.22 -10.85 -15.06
C ILE A 278 -3.80 -11.26 -14.67
N GLY A 279 -3.14 -12.05 -15.53
CA GLY A 279 -1.75 -12.46 -15.32
C GLY A 279 -0.81 -11.26 -15.28
N GLN A 280 -1.02 -10.28 -16.16
CA GLN A 280 -0.30 -9.01 -16.16
C GLN A 280 -0.49 -8.25 -14.84
N ALA A 281 -1.73 -8.13 -14.34
CA ALA A 281 -2.02 -7.45 -13.07
C ALA A 281 -1.38 -8.14 -11.85
N LEU A 282 -1.42 -9.47 -11.79
CA LEU A 282 -0.77 -10.26 -10.72
C LEU A 282 0.75 -10.07 -10.74
N LEU A 283 1.37 -10.17 -11.93
CA LEU A 283 2.80 -9.95 -12.09
C LEU A 283 3.21 -8.53 -11.71
N LEU A 284 2.43 -7.54 -12.12
CA LEU A 284 2.69 -6.14 -11.79
C LEU A 284 2.57 -5.89 -10.28
N THR A 285 1.49 -6.37 -9.66
CA THR A 285 1.27 -6.28 -8.20
C THR A 285 2.45 -6.87 -7.43
N ARG A 286 2.92 -8.05 -7.84
CA ARG A 286 4.12 -8.68 -7.25
C ARG A 286 5.36 -7.79 -7.31
N GLN A 287 5.62 -7.18 -8.47
CA GLN A 287 6.82 -6.34 -8.62
C GLN A 287 6.71 -5.04 -7.81
N LEU A 288 5.52 -4.47 -7.69
CA LEU A 288 5.29 -3.28 -6.86
C LEU A 288 5.44 -3.60 -5.37
N GLU A 289 4.97 -4.76 -4.92
CA GLU A 289 5.18 -5.21 -3.54
C GLU A 289 6.66 -5.50 -3.26
N LEU A 290 7.40 -6.14 -4.18
CA LEU A 290 8.85 -6.31 -4.06
C LEU A 290 9.59 -4.96 -4.05
N ALA A 291 9.16 -3.98 -4.86
CA ALA A 291 9.71 -2.63 -4.83
C ALA A 291 9.47 -1.97 -3.46
N LYS A 292 8.29 -2.15 -2.87
CA LYS A 292 7.97 -1.66 -1.52
C LYS A 292 8.81 -2.35 -0.43
N CYS A 293 9.03 -3.66 -0.51
CA CYS A 293 9.94 -4.37 0.40
C CYS A 293 11.37 -3.83 0.32
N SER A 294 11.91 -3.66 -0.89
CA SER A 294 13.28 -3.14 -1.06
C SER A 294 13.40 -1.69 -0.61
N LEU A 295 12.38 -0.86 -0.83
CA LEU A 295 12.32 0.49 -0.28
C LEU A 295 12.26 0.50 1.24
N ALA A 296 11.59 -0.47 1.87
CA ALA A 296 11.54 -0.59 3.32
C ALA A 296 12.87 -1.12 3.89
N GLY A 297 13.60 -1.96 3.15
CA GLY A 297 14.91 -2.50 3.51
C GLY A 297 16.11 -1.69 2.99
N ASN A 298 15.91 -0.47 2.51
CA ASN A 298 16.95 0.43 1.95
C ASN A 298 17.83 -0.22 0.87
N SER A 299 17.27 -1.12 0.05
CA SER A 299 17.99 -1.78 -1.05
C SER A 299 17.73 -1.07 -2.38
N GLU A 300 18.61 -0.16 -2.76
CA GLU A 300 18.47 0.66 -3.97
C GLU A 300 18.44 -0.20 -5.25
N LEU A 301 19.41 -1.09 -5.42
CA LEU A 301 19.54 -1.94 -6.61
C LEU A 301 18.29 -2.81 -6.82
N LYS A 302 17.77 -3.42 -5.75
CA LYS A 302 16.57 -4.27 -5.83
C LYS A 302 15.31 -3.47 -6.09
N THR A 303 15.23 -2.24 -5.59
CA THR A 303 14.14 -1.31 -5.90
C THR A 303 14.11 -1.01 -7.40
N MET A 304 15.26 -0.68 -7.99
CA MET A 304 15.35 -0.40 -9.43
C MET A 304 14.98 -1.60 -10.29
N GLU A 305 15.54 -2.77 -9.98
CA GLU A 305 15.23 -3.99 -10.71
C GLU A 305 13.72 -4.27 -10.72
N SER A 306 13.07 -4.08 -9.57
CA SER A 306 11.63 -4.34 -9.42
C SER A 306 10.78 -3.32 -10.17
N LEU A 307 11.13 -2.02 -10.08
CA LEU A 307 10.42 -0.95 -10.80
C LEU A 307 10.63 -0.97 -12.31
N SER A 308 11.82 -1.36 -12.79
CA SER A 308 12.10 -1.58 -14.21
C SER A 308 11.24 -2.71 -14.75
N ARG A 309 11.26 -3.88 -14.08
CA ARG A 309 10.41 -5.02 -14.47
C ARG A 309 8.93 -4.69 -14.42
N ALA A 310 8.49 -3.90 -13.42
CA ALA A 310 7.12 -3.41 -13.36
C ALA A 310 6.78 -2.57 -14.60
N GLY A 311 7.71 -1.72 -15.08
CA GLY A 311 7.55 -0.90 -16.28
C GLY A 311 7.45 -1.73 -17.56
N ASP A 312 8.28 -2.78 -17.67
CA ASP A 312 8.23 -3.72 -18.78
C ASP A 312 6.91 -4.50 -18.81
N ILE A 313 6.42 -4.91 -17.63
CA ILE A 313 5.16 -5.65 -17.49
C ILE A 313 3.95 -4.75 -17.75
N SER A 314 3.88 -3.55 -17.14
CA SER A 314 2.78 -2.62 -17.40
C SER A 314 2.80 -2.10 -18.83
N GLY A 315 4.00 -1.92 -19.38
CA GLY A 315 4.23 -1.25 -20.64
C GLY A 315 3.85 0.23 -20.61
N ILE A 316 3.88 0.84 -19.42
CA ILE A 316 3.64 2.27 -19.25
C ILE A 316 4.71 3.07 -20.00
N GLU A 317 4.28 4.03 -20.80
CA GLU A 317 5.17 5.02 -21.38
C GLU A 317 5.24 6.21 -20.43
N LEU A 318 6.46 6.60 -20.05
CA LEU A 318 6.71 7.63 -19.04
C LEU A 318 7.94 8.45 -19.41
N VAL A 319 7.82 9.77 -19.39
CA VAL A 319 8.96 10.67 -19.56
C VAL A 319 8.81 11.94 -18.75
N LEU A 320 9.90 12.39 -18.13
CA LEU A 320 10.05 13.70 -17.52
C LEU A 320 10.65 14.66 -18.55
N THR A 321 10.01 15.80 -18.79
CA THR A 321 10.49 16.79 -19.75
C THR A 321 10.27 18.22 -19.27
N GLY A 322 11.06 19.15 -19.82
CA GLY A 322 10.92 20.58 -19.59
C GLY A 322 9.81 21.17 -20.45
N CYS A 323 9.09 22.15 -19.90
CA CYS A 323 8.02 22.87 -20.59
C CYS A 323 7.95 24.31 -20.12
N LYS A 324 7.42 25.20 -20.95
CA LYS A 324 7.10 26.58 -20.56
C LYS A 324 5.75 26.61 -19.86
N ALA A 325 5.69 27.11 -18.63
CA ALA A 325 4.48 27.16 -17.83
C ALA A 325 4.21 28.54 -17.22
N LYS A 326 2.93 28.84 -17.02
CA LYS A 326 2.43 29.98 -16.23
C LYS A 326 1.95 29.48 -14.88
N ARG A 327 2.37 30.14 -13.80
CA ARG A 327 2.01 29.79 -12.41
C ARG A 327 1.17 30.88 -11.72
N THR A 328 1.05 32.06 -12.33
CA THR A 328 0.24 33.16 -11.80
C THR A 328 -0.71 33.68 -12.88
N LYS A 329 -1.84 34.26 -12.45
CA LYS A 329 -2.92 34.74 -13.33
C LYS A 329 -2.47 35.92 -14.21
N TYR A 330 -1.54 36.74 -13.72
CA TYR A 330 -1.07 37.96 -14.39
C TYR A 330 0.30 37.79 -15.08
N GLN A 331 0.80 36.57 -15.22
CA GLN A 331 2.07 36.29 -15.87
C GLN A 331 1.95 36.37 -17.39
N HIS A 332 2.65 37.33 -18.00
CA HIS A 332 2.73 37.46 -19.46
C HIS A 332 3.71 36.48 -20.10
N LYS A 333 4.86 36.24 -19.47
CA LYS A 333 5.94 35.37 -19.99
C LYS A 333 5.99 34.06 -19.24
N SER A 334 5.94 32.95 -19.95
CA SER A 334 6.03 31.60 -19.39
C SER A 334 7.45 31.29 -18.95
N ILE A 335 7.58 30.59 -17.82
CA ILE A 335 8.87 30.23 -17.21
C ILE A 335 9.06 28.72 -17.34
N ALA A 336 10.31 28.26 -17.37
CA ALA A 336 10.64 26.85 -17.40
C ALA A 336 10.06 26.12 -16.16
N ALA A 337 9.39 25.01 -16.41
CA ALA A 337 8.86 24.08 -15.43
C ALA A 337 9.08 22.63 -15.90
N LEU A 338 8.98 21.68 -14.99
CA LEU A 338 9.00 20.26 -15.31
C LEU A 338 7.58 19.72 -15.40
N THR A 339 7.35 18.80 -16.34
CA THR A 339 6.12 18.03 -16.44
C THR A 339 6.45 16.57 -16.74
N VAL A 340 5.59 15.69 -16.26
CA VAL A 340 5.67 14.26 -16.53
C VAL A 340 4.57 13.91 -17.53
N LEU A 341 4.96 13.36 -18.68
CA LEU A 341 4.04 12.80 -19.65
C LEU A 341 3.97 11.29 -19.43
N ALA A 342 2.77 10.75 -19.30
CA ALA A 342 2.59 9.33 -19.08
C ALA A 342 1.31 8.79 -19.74
N LYS A 343 1.41 7.56 -20.27
CA LYS A 343 0.31 6.85 -20.93
C LYS A 343 0.36 5.36 -20.57
N SER A 344 -0.75 4.83 -20.06
CA SER A 344 -0.94 3.40 -19.79
C SER A 344 -1.35 2.64 -21.04
N LYS A 345 -1.06 1.33 -21.08
CA LYS A 345 -1.62 0.43 -22.09
C LYS A 345 -3.11 0.17 -21.85
N GLU A 346 -3.87 0.08 -22.94
CA GLU A 346 -5.33 -0.14 -22.88
C GLU A 346 -5.74 -1.43 -22.17
N SER A 347 -4.91 -2.48 -22.22
CA SER A 347 -5.20 -3.76 -21.55
C SER A 347 -5.32 -3.62 -20.03
N LEU A 348 -4.56 -2.70 -19.43
CA LEU A 348 -4.48 -2.50 -17.98
C LEU A 348 -5.58 -1.56 -17.48
N LEU A 349 -5.99 -0.59 -18.31
CA LEU A 349 -7.11 0.31 -18.02
C LEU A 349 -8.45 -0.43 -17.83
N ARG A 350 -8.64 -1.57 -18.51
CA ARG A 350 -9.86 -2.39 -18.42
C ARG A 350 -10.09 -2.99 -17.02
N PHE A 351 -9.07 -3.09 -16.18
CA PHE A 351 -9.20 -3.58 -14.80
C PHE A 351 -9.67 -2.54 -13.79
N GLN A 352 -9.75 -1.26 -14.16
CA GLN A 352 -10.13 -0.26 -13.18
C GLN A 352 -11.63 -0.34 -12.84
N THR A 353 -11.94 -0.23 -11.55
CA THR A 353 -13.23 0.23 -11.06
C THR A 353 -13.21 1.75 -11.09
N ASN A 354 -14.06 2.34 -11.94
CA ASN A 354 -14.36 3.76 -11.85
C ASN A 354 -15.31 3.94 -10.66
N ASP A 355 -14.76 4.00 -9.44
CA ASP A 355 -15.51 4.45 -8.28
C ASP A 355 -15.70 5.97 -8.41
N SER A 356 -16.69 6.30 -9.23
CA SER A 356 -16.94 7.63 -9.79
C SER A 356 -17.31 8.71 -8.77
N ASN A 357 -17.40 8.38 -7.48
CA ASN A 357 -17.95 9.27 -6.46
C ASN A 357 -17.07 9.45 -5.20
N LEU A 358 -15.87 8.85 -5.13
CA LEU A 358 -15.14 8.71 -3.87
C LEU A 358 -13.68 9.23 -3.97
N SER A 359 -13.41 10.35 -4.64
CA SER A 359 -12.07 10.96 -4.58
C SER A 359 -12.00 12.01 -3.46
N PRO A 360 -10.91 12.07 -2.67
CA PRO A 360 -10.73 13.09 -1.64
C PRO A 360 -10.88 14.49 -2.24
N GLN A 361 -11.40 15.43 -1.46
CA GLN A 361 -11.53 16.79 -1.95
C GLN A 361 -10.15 17.47 -1.96
N ASP A 362 -9.74 17.95 -3.13
CA ASP A 362 -8.54 18.78 -3.27
C ASP A 362 -8.81 20.18 -2.67
N VAL A 363 -7.94 20.63 -1.76
CA VAL A 363 -7.97 21.99 -1.21
C VAL A 363 -7.39 22.96 -2.25
N LYS A 364 -8.27 23.82 -2.76
CA LYS A 364 -7.90 24.92 -3.65
C LYS A 364 -7.01 25.93 -2.93
N LEU A 365 -6.03 26.45 -3.67
CA LEU A 365 -5.12 27.50 -3.23
C LEU A 365 -5.86 28.81 -2.95
N ASN A 366 -6.88 29.14 -3.76
CA ASN A 366 -7.72 30.34 -3.63
C ASN A 366 -6.93 31.66 -3.50
N ASP A 367 -5.73 31.72 -4.07
CA ASP A 367 -4.89 32.92 -4.05
C ASP A 367 -5.27 33.87 -5.20
N ASP A 368 -5.27 35.17 -4.93
CA ASP A 368 -5.62 36.20 -5.92
C ASP A 368 -4.63 36.28 -7.08
N THR A 369 -3.37 35.89 -6.85
CA THR A 369 -2.26 35.99 -7.77
C THR A 369 -1.88 34.66 -8.41
N PHE A 370 -1.83 33.57 -7.64
CA PHE A 370 -1.38 32.26 -8.13
C PHE A 370 -2.49 31.48 -8.84
N LEU A 371 -2.09 30.60 -9.77
CA LEU A 371 -2.97 29.62 -10.39
C LEU A 371 -3.04 28.35 -9.53
N GLU A 372 -4.20 27.68 -9.57
CA GLU A 372 -4.42 26.41 -8.87
C GLU A 372 -3.48 25.29 -9.35
N LYS A 373 -3.34 25.22 -10.68
CA LYS A 373 -2.43 24.33 -11.40
C LYS A 373 -1.61 25.13 -12.42
N PRO A 374 -0.34 24.77 -12.66
CA PRO A 374 0.43 25.35 -13.75
C PRO A 374 -0.26 25.10 -15.09
N VAL A 375 -0.30 26.11 -15.95
CA VAL A 375 -0.77 25.99 -17.33
C VAL A 375 0.44 25.92 -18.25
N PHE A 376 0.53 24.85 -19.04
CA PHE A 376 1.64 24.55 -19.92
C PHE A 376 1.36 25.08 -21.34
N ASP A 377 2.33 25.78 -21.93
CA ASP A 377 2.23 26.33 -23.29
C ASP A 377 2.95 25.41 -24.30
N GLU A 378 4.28 25.31 -24.21
CA GLU A 378 5.11 24.55 -25.16
C GLU A 378 5.98 23.50 -24.44
N LEU A 379 6.02 22.29 -25.02
CA LEU A 379 6.91 21.19 -24.62
C LEU A 379 8.30 21.39 -25.23
N GLY A 380 9.33 21.33 -24.38
CA GLY A 380 10.72 21.60 -24.75
C GLY A 380 11.01 23.10 -24.89
N ASP A 381 12.27 23.48 -24.65
CA ASP A 381 12.75 24.85 -24.91
C ASP A 381 13.92 24.79 -25.90
N ASP A 382 13.61 24.44 -27.15
CA ASP A 382 14.61 24.36 -28.21
C ASP A 382 15.26 25.73 -28.51
N GLU A 383 14.62 26.83 -28.10
CA GLU A 383 15.12 28.19 -28.36
C GLU A 383 16.37 28.54 -27.56
N ILE A 384 16.48 28.06 -26.31
CA ILE A 384 17.70 28.23 -25.49
C ILE A 384 18.91 27.61 -26.20
N PHE A 385 18.70 26.51 -26.92
CA PHE A 385 19.75 25.81 -27.66
C PHE A 385 19.96 26.38 -29.07
N LYS A 386 18.93 26.96 -29.71
CA LYS A 386 19.02 27.58 -31.04
C LYS A 386 19.69 28.96 -31.05
N GLN A 387 19.63 29.73 -29.94
CA GLN A 387 20.29 31.04 -29.87
C GLN A 387 21.83 30.97 -29.88
N LYS A 388 22.41 29.77 -29.68
CA LYS A 388 23.84 29.50 -29.91
C LYS A 388 23.99 28.67 -31.18
N GLY A 389 23.76 29.32 -32.32
CA GLY A 389 23.96 28.72 -33.63
C GLY A 389 25.44 28.40 -33.87
N GLU A 390 25.85 27.19 -33.54
CA GLU A 390 26.86 26.37 -34.23
C GLU A 390 26.92 25.03 -33.51
N THR A 391 27.08 23.96 -34.28
CA THR A 391 27.11 22.57 -33.84
C THR A 391 28.11 22.36 -32.71
N LEU A 392 27.66 22.48 -31.45
CA LEU A 392 28.49 22.19 -30.28
C LEU A 392 28.71 20.68 -30.24
N LYS A 393 29.91 20.26 -30.67
CA LYS A 393 30.49 18.97 -30.25
C LYS A 393 30.60 18.97 -28.73
N TYR A 394 30.47 17.78 -28.14
CA TYR A 394 30.34 17.54 -26.69
C TYR A 394 31.43 18.18 -25.80
N ASP A 395 32.54 18.69 -26.35
CA ASP A 395 33.69 19.21 -25.60
C ASP A 395 33.61 20.71 -25.21
N ASP A 396 32.72 21.50 -25.82
CA ASP A 396 32.69 22.98 -25.64
C ASP A 396 31.67 23.48 -24.60
N LEU A 397 31.18 22.61 -23.70
CA LEU A 397 30.19 22.97 -22.66
C LEU A 397 30.81 23.68 -21.42
N ASN A 398 32.12 23.89 -21.38
CA ASN A 398 32.84 24.47 -20.24
C ASN A 398 32.81 26.01 -20.16
N ASP A 399 32.27 26.71 -21.16
CA ASP A 399 32.36 28.18 -21.27
C ASP A 399 31.03 28.93 -21.02
N ILE A 400 30.03 28.28 -20.42
CA ILE A 400 28.98 29.03 -19.72
C ILE A 400 29.65 29.60 -18.46
N LYS A 401 29.50 30.90 -18.17
CA LYS A 401 29.90 31.57 -16.91
C LYS A 401 29.19 30.99 -15.66
N ARG A 402 29.31 29.69 -15.46
CA ARG A 402 29.26 29.04 -14.16
C ARG A 402 30.63 29.29 -13.55
N ILE A 403 30.66 29.59 -12.27
CA ILE A 403 31.86 29.39 -11.46
C ILE A 403 32.36 27.99 -11.83
N LYS A 404 33.59 27.88 -12.36
CA LYS A 404 34.24 26.60 -12.62
C LYS A 404 34.39 25.90 -11.28
N ILE A 405 33.39 25.10 -10.93
CA ILE A 405 33.53 24.04 -9.96
C ILE A 405 34.03 22.89 -10.83
N ASP A 406 35.30 22.51 -10.67
CA ASP A 406 35.84 21.32 -11.32
C ASP A 406 35.06 20.12 -10.80
N TYR A 407 34.15 19.60 -11.63
CA TYR A 407 33.44 18.35 -11.36
C TYR A 407 34.26 17.12 -11.77
N THR A 408 35.51 17.30 -12.24
CA THR A 408 36.41 16.20 -12.60
C THR A 408 36.79 15.33 -11.41
N ASP A 409 36.62 15.84 -10.18
CA ASP A 409 36.88 15.09 -8.94
C ASP A 409 35.59 14.60 -8.24
N PHE A 410 34.41 14.85 -8.81
CA PHE A 410 33.13 14.34 -8.31
C PHE A 410 32.47 13.43 -9.34
N SER A 411 33.02 12.23 -9.50
CA SER A 411 32.28 11.08 -10.02
C SER A 411 31.29 10.58 -8.96
N ASP A 412 30.30 11.39 -8.58
CA ASP A 412 29.08 10.88 -7.92
C ASP A 412 28.18 10.27 -9.00
N GLU A 413 28.69 9.24 -9.69
CA GLU A 413 27.98 8.51 -10.76
C GLU A 413 26.86 7.61 -10.24
N SER A 414 26.65 7.51 -8.93
CA SER A 414 25.65 6.60 -8.36
C SER A 414 24.23 7.18 -8.31
N SER A 415 24.05 8.45 -7.90
CA SER A 415 22.72 9.02 -7.60
C SER A 415 21.98 9.60 -8.82
N VAL A 416 22.71 10.25 -9.74
CA VAL A 416 22.15 10.84 -10.96
C VAL A 416 21.73 9.75 -11.95
N ASP A 417 22.48 8.65 -12.00
CA ASP A 417 22.22 7.50 -12.87
C ASP A 417 21.04 6.66 -12.37
N PHE A 418 20.86 6.60 -11.05
CA PHE A 418 19.71 5.98 -10.38
C PHE A 418 18.39 6.68 -10.74
N SER A 419 18.33 8.00 -10.58
CA SER A 419 17.11 8.78 -10.84
C SER A 419 16.74 8.79 -12.32
N ARG A 420 17.73 8.88 -13.24
CA ARG A 420 17.50 8.78 -14.69
C ARG A 420 16.99 7.41 -15.14
N LYS A 421 17.37 6.34 -14.45
CA LYS A 421 16.87 4.98 -14.74
C LYS A 421 15.45 4.78 -14.21
N LEU A 422 15.06 5.43 -13.12
CA LEU A 422 13.69 5.38 -12.60
C LEU A 422 12.72 6.29 -13.34
N LEU A 423 13.20 7.45 -13.79
CA LEU A 423 12.47 8.42 -14.58
C LEU A 423 13.24 8.76 -15.86
N PRO A 424 12.83 8.20 -17.01
CA PRO A 424 13.38 8.59 -18.29
C PRO A 424 13.22 10.10 -18.49
N THR A 425 14.31 10.78 -18.83
CA THR A 425 14.33 12.25 -19.02
C THR A 425 14.53 12.58 -20.49
N ALA A 426 13.64 13.39 -21.06
CA ALA A 426 13.78 13.93 -22.41
C ALA A 426 14.21 15.39 -22.33
N LYS A 427 15.43 15.67 -22.82
CA LYS A 427 16.01 17.02 -22.82
C LYS A 427 15.45 17.85 -23.98
N HIS A 428 15.30 17.22 -25.14
CA HIS A 428 14.74 17.84 -26.34
C HIS A 428 13.35 17.29 -26.63
N LYS A 429 12.54 18.10 -27.32
CA LYS A 429 11.23 17.64 -27.80
C LYS A 429 11.34 16.41 -28.72
N ALA A 430 12.44 16.31 -29.47
CA ALA A 430 12.72 15.17 -30.35
C ALA A 430 13.00 13.86 -29.60
N ASP A 431 13.41 13.93 -28.32
CA ASP A 431 13.69 12.75 -27.50
C ASP A 431 12.41 12.17 -26.87
N ILE A 432 11.28 12.89 -26.96
CA ILE A 432 9.99 12.46 -26.43
C ILE A 432 9.39 11.42 -27.38
N PRO A 433 8.97 10.23 -26.88
CA PRO A 433 8.26 9.24 -27.69
C PRO A 433 7.05 9.84 -28.42
N ASN A 434 6.81 9.42 -29.67
CA ASN A 434 5.77 9.99 -30.53
C ASN A 434 4.37 9.97 -29.88
N ASP A 435 4.05 8.88 -29.20
CA ASP A 435 2.79 8.67 -28.48
C ASP A 435 2.58 9.67 -27.33
N LEU A 436 3.67 10.05 -26.64
CA LEU A 436 3.65 11.03 -25.55
C LEU A 436 3.70 12.46 -26.09
N ASN A 437 4.42 12.71 -27.18
CA ASN A 437 4.52 14.03 -27.82
C ASN A 437 3.17 14.50 -28.39
N ALA A 438 2.28 13.58 -28.72
CA ALA A 438 0.91 13.86 -29.17
C ALA A 438 -0.05 14.26 -28.04
N LEU A 439 0.32 14.08 -26.77
CA LEU A 439 -0.54 14.40 -25.63
C LEU A 439 -0.56 15.90 -25.33
N ASP A 440 -1.72 16.42 -24.94
CA ASP A 440 -1.81 17.76 -24.33
C ASP A 440 -1.31 17.68 -22.87
N PRO A 441 -0.24 18.41 -22.50
CA PRO A 441 0.26 18.43 -21.13
C PRO A 441 -0.76 18.93 -20.10
N ASN A 442 -1.77 19.72 -20.52
CA ASN A 442 -2.81 20.25 -19.62
C ASN A 442 -4.02 19.31 -19.45
N ALA A 443 -4.15 18.30 -20.32
CA ALA A 443 -5.31 17.40 -20.39
C ALA A 443 -4.86 15.95 -20.72
N GLN A 444 -3.96 15.41 -19.90
CA GLN A 444 -3.46 14.05 -20.07
C GLN A 444 -4.51 12.96 -19.72
N PRO A 445 -4.45 11.79 -20.36
CA PRO A 445 -5.38 10.69 -20.09
C PRO A 445 -5.21 10.09 -18.68
N ALA A 446 -6.24 9.40 -18.20
CA ALA A 446 -6.16 8.60 -17.00
C ALA A 446 -5.15 7.45 -17.16
N LEU A 447 -4.44 7.13 -16.08
CA LEU A 447 -3.58 5.96 -16.00
C LEU A 447 -4.28 4.84 -15.26
N ALA A 448 -3.75 3.63 -15.39
CA ALA A 448 -4.19 2.52 -14.60
C ALA A 448 -3.79 2.68 -13.11
N GLY A 449 -4.56 2.08 -12.19
CA GLY A 449 -4.32 2.20 -10.74
C GLY A 449 -2.93 1.70 -10.33
N LEU A 450 -2.51 0.57 -10.89
CA LEU A 450 -1.17 0.02 -10.66
C LEU A 450 -0.05 0.90 -11.26
N ASP A 451 -0.34 1.63 -12.34
CA ASP A 451 0.62 2.57 -12.95
C ASP A 451 0.76 3.84 -12.10
N TYR A 452 -0.33 4.34 -11.52
CA TYR A 452 -0.26 5.40 -10.50
C TYR A 452 0.53 4.95 -9.26
N ALA A 453 0.30 3.73 -8.78
CA ALA A 453 1.09 3.16 -7.68
C ALA A 453 2.58 3.08 -8.06
N GLN A 454 2.89 2.67 -9.30
CA GLN A 454 4.26 2.64 -9.81
C GLN A 454 4.92 4.03 -9.86
N LEU A 455 4.17 5.08 -10.24
CA LEU A 455 4.67 6.46 -10.19
C LEU A 455 5.00 6.91 -8.78
N LEU A 456 4.13 6.63 -7.80
CA LEU A 456 4.37 6.95 -6.40
C LEU A 456 5.54 6.15 -5.81
N SER A 457 5.72 4.88 -6.21
CA SER A 457 6.88 4.08 -5.80
C SER A 457 8.20 4.61 -6.38
N ARG A 458 8.20 5.06 -7.65
CA ARG A 458 9.36 5.75 -8.25
C ARG A 458 9.68 7.05 -7.51
N MET A 459 8.65 7.84 -7.20
CA MET A 459 8.79 9.07 -6.41
C MET A 459 9.41 8.77 -5.04
N GLU A 460 8.93 7.77 -4.33
CA GLU A 460 9.48 7.39 -3.01
C GLU A 460 10.93 6.93 -3.11
N ALA A 461 11.28 6.16 -4.14
CA ALA A 461 12.65 5.72 -4.39
C ALA A 461 13.61 6.90 -4.61
N ILE A 462 13.23 7.87 -5.44
CA ILE A 462 14.02 9.07 -5.70
C ILE A 462 14.18 9.89 -4.41
N LYS A 463 13.08 10.07 -3.66
CA LYS A 463 13.09 10.82 -2.40
C LYS A 463 13.99 10.18 -1.34
N LYS A 464 13.98 8.84 -1.21
CA LYS A 464 14.81 8.12 -0.22
C LYS A 464 16.31 8.18 -0.56
N ASN A 465 16.65 8.15 -1.85
CA ASN A 465 18.04 8.11 -2.30
C ASN A 465 18.62 9.50 -2.63
N THR A 466 17.87 10.57 -2.36
CA THR A 466 18.32 11.96 -2.53
C THR A 466 18.50 12.63 -1.16
N PRO A 467 19.58 13.41 -0.96
CA PRO A 467 19.72 14.25 0.22
C PRO A 467 18.53 15.20 0.42
N LYS A 468 18.12 15.39 1.68
CA LYS A 468 17.02 16.30 2.04
C LYS A 468 17.33 17.74 1.61
N GLY A 469 16.31 18.43 1.08
CA GLY A 469 16.39 19.86 0.73
C GLY A 469 16.97 20.16 -0.65
N ASN A 470 17.11 19.15 -1.51
CA ASN A 470 17.52 19.36 -2.90
C ASN A 470 16.36 19.95 -3.72
N ALA A 471 16.43 21.26 -3.98
CA ALA A 471 15.39 21.99 -4.70
C ALA A 471 15.12 21.49 -6.13
N LEU A 472 16.13 20.93 -6.82
CA LEU A 472 15.95 20.39 -8.17
C LEU A 472 15.10 19.11 -8.12
N VAL A 473 15.43 18.21 -7.20
CA VAL A 473 14.67 16.98 -7.01
C VAL A 473 13.26 17.27 -6.50
N ASP A 474 13.06 18.29 -5.66
CA ASP A 474 11.71 18.72 -5.26
C ASP A 474 10.84 19.13 -6.46
N GLU A 475 11.42 19.75 -7.52
CA GLU A 475 10.69 20.04 -8.76
C GLU A 475 10.43 18.79 -9.62
N GLU A 476 11.26 17.75 -9.54
CA GLU A 476 10.98 16.45 -10.18
C GLU A 476 9.86 15.70 -9.45
N LEU A 477 9.93 15.67 -8.11
CA LEU A 477 8.97 15.03 -7.23
C LEU A 477 7.59 15.69 -7.34
N ILE A 478 7.52 17.02 -7.41
CA ILE A 478 6.24 17.71 -7.58
C ILE A 478 5.64 17.43 -8.96
N ALA A 479 6.45 17.27 -10.02
CA ALA A 479 5.95 16.93 -11.35
C ALA A 479 5.29 15.54 -11.39
N LEU A 480 5.83 14.56 -10.65
CA LEU A 480 5.21 13.24 -10.47
C LEU A 480 3.88 13.34 -9.72
N VAL A 481 3.87 14.08 -8.61
CA VAL A 481 2.66 14.27 -7.80
C VAL A 481 1.58 14.97 -8.61
N GLN A 482 1.94 16.00 -9.38
CA GLN A 482 1.03 16.70 -10.29
C GLN A 482 0.47 15.78 -11.37
N ARG A 483 1.26 14.84 -11.90
CA ARG A 483 0.76 13.86 -12.87
C ARG A 483 -0.34 12.97 -12.30
N VAL A 484 -0.30 12.66 -11.00
CA VAL A 484 -1.38 11.93 -10.31
C VAL A 484 -2.57 12.86 -10.07
N LEU A 485 -2.35 14.02 -9.46
CA LEU A 485 -3.42 14.92 -9.00
C LEU A 485 -4.19 15.62 -10.14
N PHE A 486 -3.53 15.91 -11.26
CA PHE A 486 -4.17 16.55 -12.42
C PHE A 486 -4.71 15.55 -13.44
N SER A 487 -4.92 14.30 -13.01
CA SER A 487 -5.65 13.30 -13.80
C SER A 487 -7.13 13.69 -13.94
N PRO A 488 -7.85 13.10 -14.91
CA PRO A 488 -9.30 13.30 -15.02
C PRO A 488 -10.02 13.03 -13.69
N GLU A 489 -11.08 13.79 -13.42
CA GLU A 489 -11.86 13.65 -12.18
C GLU A 489 -12.35 12.21 -12.01
N CYS A 490 -12.31 11.73 -10.77
CA CYS A 490 -12.71 10.37 -10.39
C CYS A 490 -12.01 9.22 -11.12
N SER A 491 -10.83 9.45 -11.72
CA SER A 491 -10.05 8.40 -12.40
C SER A 491 -8.98 7.74 -11.51
N VAL A 492 -8.70 8.29 -10.33
CA VAL A 492 -7.64 7.84 -9.42
C VAL A 492 -8.29 7.23 -8.18
N ASN A 493 -7.80 6.06 -7.77
CA ASN A 493 -8.24 5.43 -6.52
C ASN A 493 -8.00 6.38 -5.32
N TRP A 494 -8.95 6.43 -4.37
CA TRP A 494 -8.90 7.31 -3.20
C TRP A 494 -7.57 7.24 -2.46
N LEU A 495 -7.04 6.04 -2.17
CA LEU A 495 -5.79 5.89 -1.42
C LEU A 495 -4.58 6.46 -2.17
N LEU A 496 -4.52 6.23 -3.49
CA LEU A 496 -3.44 6.76 -4.33
C LEU A 496 -3.52 8.28 -4.44
N PHE A 497 -4.74 8.82 -4.55
CA PHE A 497 -4.96 10.27 -4.58
C PHE A 497 -4.63 10.91 -3.23
N SER A 498 -5.12 10.37 -2.11
CA SER A 498 -4.79 10.80 -0.74
C SER A 498 -3.28 10.77 -0.48
N ARG A 499 -2.60 9.72 -0.94
CA ARG A 499 -1.13 9.62 -0.83
C ARG A 499 -0.43 10.70 -1.65
N ALA A 500 -0.90 11.00 -2.86
CA ALA A 500 -0.37 12.09 -3.67
C ALA A 500 -0.61 13.47 -3.04
N LEU A 501 -1.79 13.71 -2.46
CA LEU A 501 -2.11 14.93 -1.70
C LEU A 501 -1.19 15.09 -0.48
N TRP A 502 -0.93 14.00 0.25
CA TRP A 502 0.00 13.99 1.37
C TRP A 502 1.42 14.36 0.92
N TYR A 503 1.91 13.77 -0.17
CA TYR A 503 3.20 14.12 -0.75
C TYR A 503 3.28 15.58 -1.21
N ARG A 504 2.23 16.10 -1.86
CA ARG A 504 2.15 17.52 -2.24
C ARG A 504 2.25 18.41 -1.00
N SER A 505 1.49 18.09 0.04
CA SER A 505 1.47 18.85 1.30
C SER A 505 2.85 18.95 1.93
N LEU A 506 3.62 17.85 1.92
CA LEU A 506 5.01 17.84 2.40
C LEU A 506 5.96 18.68 1.54
N LEU A 507 5.82 18.62 0.22
CA LEU A 507 6.66 19.39 -0.72
C LEU A 507 6.31 20.89 -0.70
N GLU A 508 5.06 21.24 -0.40
CA GLU A 508 4.59 22.62 -0.33
C GLU A 508 4.86 23.27 1.03
N ALA A 509 5.01 22.46 2.10
CA ALA A 509 5.31 22.95 3.44
C ALA A 509 6.64 23.74 3.54
N SER A 510 7.58 23.51 2.62
CA SER A 510 8.85 24.24 2.56
C SER A 510 8.74 25.57 1.79
N LYS A 511 7.65 25.81 1.06
CA LYS A 511 7.48 26.95 0.14
C LYS A 511 6.50 27.98 0.70
N ARG A 512 6.96 29.21 0.88
CA ARG A 512 6.17 30.32 1.49
C ARG A 512 4.81 30.56 0.82
N ALA A 513 4.72 30.43 -0.50
CA ALA A 513 3.50 30.72 -1.26
C ALA A 513 2.45 29.59 -1.18
N THR A 514 2.86 28.37 -0.84
CA THR A 514 1.98 27.19 -0.86
C THR A 514 1.87 26.50 0.50
N VAL A 515 2.57 27.03 1.52
CA VAL A 515 2.58 26.45 2.87
C VAL A 515 1.18 26.39 3.49
N GLU A 516 0.37 27.44 3.30
CA GLU A 516 -1.00 27.47 3.84
C GLU A 516 -1.86 26.37 3.22
N ARG A 517 -1.84 26.23 1.89
CA ARG A 517 -2.53 25.13 1.20
C ARG A 517 -2.03 23.77 1.68
N GLY A 518 -0.72 23.58 1.76
CA GLY A 518 -0.14 22.31 2.21
C GLY A 518 -0.58 21.92 3.62
N VAL A 519 -0.61 22.88 4.55
CA VAL A 519 -1.05 22.65 5.94
C VAL A 519 -2.56 22.36 6.00
N LEU A 520 -3.39 23.13 5.29
CA LEU A 520 -4.83 22.92 5.24
C LEU A 520 -5.21 21.58 4.61
N GLN A 521 -4.51 21.19 3.54
CA GLN A 521 -4.70 19.89 2.90
C GLN A 521 -4.34 18.75 3.84
N LEU A 522 -3.21 18.85 4.55
CA LEU A 522 -2.80 17.83 5.51
C LEU A 522 -3.84 17.70 6.64
N TYR A 523 -4.37 18.83 7.13
CA TYR A 523 -5.44 18.82 8.12
C TYR A 523 -6.70 18.13 7.59
N SER A 524 -7.15 18.47 6.37
CA SER A 524 -8.31 17.84 5.73
C SER A 524 -8.15 16.32 5.60
N LEU A 525 -6.97 15.85 5.19
CA LEU A 525 -6.67 14.41 5.09
C LEU A 525 -6.75 13.71 6.46
N VAL A 526 -6.25 14.34 7.52
CA VAL A 526 -6.31 13.79 8.88
C VAL A 526 -7.76 13.73 9.39
N GLU A 527 -8.60 14.70 9.04
CA GLU A 527 -10.03 14.68 9.34
C GLU A 527 -10.77 13.57 8.59
N GLU A 528 -10.53 13.41 7.30
CA GLU A 528 -11.13 12.36 6.47
C GLU A 528 -10.76 10.96 6.94
N LEU A 529 -9.51 10.76 7.39
CA LEU A 529 -9.05 9.50 7.99
C LEU A 529 -9.72 9.19 9.34
N GLY A 530 -10.40 10.16 9.96
CA GLY A 530 -11.11 9.98 11.23
C GLY A 530 -10.18 9.93 12.46
N ILE A 531 -8.93 10.42 12.34
CA ILE A 531 -7.92 10.41 13.42
C ILE A 531 -8.20 11.51 14.46
N THR A 532 -9.12 12.45 14.17
CA THR A 532 -9.51 13.48 15.14
C THR A 532 -10.27 12.86 16.33
N SER A 533 -9.62 12.88 17.49
CA SER A 533 -10.33 12.79 18.77
C SER A 533 -11.46 13.82 18.80
N ASP A 534 -12.59 13.52 19.44
CA ASP A 534 -13.72 14.46 19.64
C ASP A 534 -13.36 15.78 20.37
N LYS A 535 -12.06 16.04 20.62
CA LYS A 535 -11.51 17.18 21.35
C LYS A 535 -10.86 18.26 20.47
N THR A 536 -10.71 18.05 19.16
CA THR A 536 -10.21 19.10 18.24
C THR A 536 -11.37 19.69 17.45
N ALA A 537 -11.53 21.02 17.51
CA ALA A 537 -12.52 21.74 16.70
C ALA A 537 -12.28 21.44 15.22
N ARG A 538 -13.32 20.94 14.55
CA ARG A 538 -13.29 20.62 13.11
C ARG A 538 -13.40 21.91 12.30
N LEU A 539 -12.55 22.08 11.29
CA LEU A 539 -12.66 23.20 10.35
C LEU A 539 -13.71 22.94 9.26
N PHE A 540 -13.95 21.67 8.91
CA PHE A 540 -14.94 21.29 7.89
C PHE A 540 -16.11 20.48 8.48
N PRO A 541 -17.35 20.68 7.98
CA PRO A 541 -18.50 19.87 8.38
C PRO A 541 -18.31 18.41 7.93
N LYS A 542 -18.91 17.46 8.69
CA LYS A 542 -18.94 16.05 8.29
C LYS A 542 -19.56 15.91 6.90
N SER A 543 -18.86 15.23 5.99
CA SER A 543 -19.43 14.89 4.68
C SER A 543 -20.60 13.92 4.86
N ASP A 544 -21.56 13.95 3.93
CA ASP A 544 -22.69 13.01 3.90
C ASP A 544 -22.22 11.55 3.83
N GLU A 545 -21.02 11.33 3.28
CA GLU A 545 -20.34 10.04 3.19
C GLU A 545 -19.92 9.48 4.56
N MET A 546 -19.40 10.31 5.46
CA MET A 546 -19.09 9.89 6.84
C MET A 546 -20.34 9.38 7.56
N PHE A 547 -21.50 9.99 7.28
CA PHE A 547 -22.77 9.55 7.83
C PHE A 547 -23.30 8.27 7.18
N ALA A 548 -23.11 8.12 5.86
CA ALA A 548 -23.50 6.91 5.12
C ALA A 548 -22.65 5.70 5.54
N PHE A 549 -21.34 5.87 5.72
CA PHE A 549 -20.43 4.81 6.15
C PHE A 549 -20.85 4.20 7.50
N LEU A 550 -21.17 5.04 8.49
CA LEU A 550 -21.66 4.60 9.79
C LEU A 550 -22.97 3.80 9.71
N ARG A 551 -23.74 3.96 8.64
CA ARG A 551 -24.99 3.20 8.39
C ARG A 551 -24.77 1.93 7.57
N SER A 552 -23.70 1.87 6.77
CA SER A 552 -23.35 0.71 5.95
C SER A 552 -22.50 -0.33 6.67
N PHE A 553 -21.93 0.03 7.84
CA PHE A 553 -21.15 -0.86 8.69
C PHE A 553 -22.02 -1.78 9.53
#